data_AF-A0A3L7XCW1-F1
#
_entry.id   AF-A0A3L7XCW1-F1
#
_cell.length_a   1.000
_cell.length_b   1.000
_cell.length_c   1.000
_cell.angle_alpha   90.00
_cell.angle_beta   90.00
_cell.angle_gamma   90.00
#
_symmetry.space_group_name_H-M   'P 1'
#
loop_
_entity.id
_entity.type
_entity.pdbx_description
1 polymer ?
#
loop_
_entity_poly.entity_id
_entity_poly.type
_entity_poly.pdbx_seq_one_letter_code
_entity_poly.pdbx_strand_id
1 'polypeptide(L)'
;MTGDEVNAVQRYLSDLARTHGLPQKALVIHQFRDDMILQPERITPIPGVDLVIDMDGWGGPEAKLGGYERYALASYAPLSALKLFYRWDQPLMTPATLQGLATPPRLIIYQ
;
A
#
# COMPACT_ATOMS: atom_id res chain seq x y z
N MET A 1 9.92 -1.70 10.11
CA MET A 1 10.54 -0.50 9.51
C MET A 1 9.99 0.73 10.19
N THR A 2 10.68 1.86 10.17
CA THR A 2 10.19 3.15 10.68
C THR A 2 9.71 4.05 9.55
N GLY A 3 8.90 5.07 9.85
CA GLY A 3 8.51 6.09 8.88
C GLY A 3 9.73 6.82 8.26
N ASP A 4 10.80 7.02 9.02
CA ASP A 4 12.05 7.60 8.49
C ASP A 4 12.73 6.70 7.46
N GLU A 5 12.72 5.38 7.68
CA GLU A 5 13.24 4.40 6.73
C GLU A 5 12.43 4.41 5.42
N VAL A 6 11.09 4.54 5.52
CA VAL A 6 10.23 4.74 4.35
C VAL A 6 10.65 6.01 3.59
N ASN A 7 10.83 7.13 4.30
CA ASN A 7 11.28 8.40 3.71
C ASN A 7 12.68 8.30 3.08
N ALA A 8 13.57 7.46 3.63
CA ALA A 8 14.90 7.23 3.06
C ALA A 8 14.82 6.48 1.73
N VAL A 9 13.98 5.43 1.64
CA VAL A 9 13.77 4.68 0.39
C VAL A 9 13.08 5.54 -0.66
N GLN A 10 12.08 6.33 -0.27
CA GLN A 10 11.45 7.29 -1.18
C GLN A 10 12.47 8.27 -1.77
N ARG A 11 13.34 8.87 -0.95
CA ARG A 11 14.40 9.77 -1.42
C ARG A 11 15.37 9.07 -2.37
N TYR A 12 15.79 7.86 -2.05
CA TYR A 12 16.63 7.04 -2.93
C TYR A 12 15.98 6.83 -4.30
N LEU A 13 14.69 6.45 -4.35
CA LEU A 13 13.98 6.25 -5.62
C LEU A 13 13.82 7.55 -6.42
N SER A 14 13.53 8.66 -5.75
CA SER A 14 13.45 9.99 -6.38
C SER A 14 14.79 10.39 -7.01
N ASP A 15 15.89 10.23 -6.28
CA ASP A 15 17.23 10.54 -6.76
C ASP A 15 17.69 9.61 -7.89
N LEU A 16 17.35 8.32 -7.80
CA LEU A 16 17.61 7.34 -8.86
C LEU A 16 16.89 7.75 -10.15
N ALA A 17 15.60 8.08 -10.06
CA ALA A 17 14.81 8.49 -11.21
C ALA A 17 15.36 9.77 -11.83
N ARG A 18 15.66 10.78 -11.00
CA ARG A 18 16.22 12.06 -11.44
C ARG A 18 17.60 11.90 -12.09
N THR A 19 18.50 11.13 -11.48
CA THR A 19 19.88 10.94 -11.96
C THR A 19 19.92 10.28 -13.34
N HIS A 20 19.00 9.35 -13.58
CA HIS A 20 18.98 8.56 -14.82
C HIS A 20 17.90 9.00 -15.82
N GLY A 21 17.20 10.11 -15.57
CA GLY A 21 16.11 10.59 -16.43
C GLY A 21 14.97 9.57 -16.57
N LEU A 22 14.71 8.78 -15.53
CA LEU A 22 13.66 7.76 -15.54
C LEU A 22 12.30 8.36 -15.13
N PRO A 23 11.19 7.73 -15.54
CA PRO A 23 9.87 8.07 -14.99
C PRO A 23 9.81 7.87 -13.48
N GLN A 24 8.84 8.56 -12.85
CA GLN A 24 8.47 8.41 -11.44
C GLN A 24 8.35 6.93 -11.02
N LYS A 25 8.62 6.66 -9.75
CA LYS A 25 8.61 5.29 -9.20
C LYS A 25 7.48 5.11 -8.22
N ALA A 26 6.86 3.93 -8.24
CA ALA A 26 5.99 3.50 -7.16
C ALA A 26 6.82 2.81 -6.08
N LEU A 27 6.63 3.20 -4.81
CA LEU A 27 7.11 2.47 -3.65
C LEU A 27 5.91 1.76 -3.02
N VAL A 28 5.81 0.44 -3.23
CA VAL A 28 4.74 -0.37 -2.63
C VAL A 28 5.24 -1.00 -1.33
N ILE A 29 4.56 -0.71 -0.23
CA ILE A 29 4.85 -1.28 1.08
C ILE A 29 3.72 -2.23 1.46
N HIS A 30 4.06 -3.49 1.67
CA HIS A 30 3.14 -4.50 2.15
C HIS A 30 2.95 -4.40 3.66
N GLN A 31 1.71 -4.30 4.11
CA GLN A 31 1.37 -4.19 5.53
C GLN A 31 0.14 -5.03 5.87
N PHE A 32 0.26 -5.81 6.95
CA PHE A 32 -0.85 -6.60 7.50
C PHE A 32 -0.88 -6.63 9.03
N ARG A 33 0.07 -5.96 9.68
CA ARG A 33 0.11 -5.72 11.13
C ARG A 33 0.56 -4.29 11.43
N ASP A 34 0.15 -3.77 12.58
CA ASP A 34 0.53 -2.43 13.03
C ASP A 34 2.05 -2.29 13.23
N ASP A 35 2.70 -3.34 13.73
CA ASP A 35 4.11 -3.34 14.11
C ASP A 35 5.10 -3.39 12.93
N MET A 36 4.58 -3.51 11.70
CA MET A 36 5.42 -3.51 10.50
C MET A 36 5.97 -2.12 10.18
N ILE A 37 5.18 -1.06 10.41
CA ILE A 37 5.58 0.34 10.24
C ILE A 37 5.48 1.05 11.58
N LEU A 38 6.63 1.34 12.18
CA LEU A 38 6.74 2.08 13.42
C LEU A 38 6.78 3.59 13.10
N GLN A 39 6.13 4.38 13.94
CA GLN A 39 6.06 5.84 13.77
C GLN A 39 5.59 6.28 12.37
N PRO A 40 4.49 5.72 11.84
CA PRO A 40 4.01 6.03 10.49
C PRO A 40 3.62 7.51 10.31
N GLU A 41 3.32 8.22 11.38
CA GLU A 41 3.08 9.67 11.39
C GLU A 41 4.27 10.51 10.91
N ARG A 42 5.47 9.91 10.86
CA ARG A 42 6.69 10.56 10.34
C ARG A 42 6.83 10.44 8.83
N ILE A 43 6.01 9.62 8.17
CA ILE A 43 6.05 9.45 6.72
C ILE A 43 5.66 10.77 6.06
N THR A 44 6.48 11.22 5.12
CA THR A 44 6.21 12.42 4.33
C THR A 44 6.21 12.09 2.85
N PRO A 45 5.38 12.77 2.03
CA PRO A 45 5.44 12.63 0.58
C PRO A 45 6.79 13.12 0.05
N ILE A 46 7.40 12.34 -0.86
CA ILE A 46 8.61 12.74 -1.58
C ILE A 46 8.28 12.93 -3.07
N PRO A 47 8.62 14.08 -3.68
CA PRO A 47 8.35 14.31 -5.10
C PRO A 47 8.95 13.23 -6.01
N GLY A 48 8.18 12.81 -7.01
CA GLY A 48 8.60 11.79 -7.99
C GLY A 48 8.46 10.35 -7.50
N VAL A 49 7.87 10.13 -6.33
CA VAL A 49 7.55 8.80 -5.81
C VAL A 49 6.09 8.70 -5.42
N ASP A 50 5.41 7.70 -5.99
CA ASP A 50 4.07 7.28 -5.62
C ASP A 50 4.20 6.26 -4.47
N LEU A 51 4.01 6.71 -3.22
CA LEU A 51 3.96 5.81 -2.06
C LEU A 51 2.62 5.09 -2.01
N VAL A 52 2.63 3.77 -2.01
CA VAL A 52 1.45 2.90 -1.98
C VAL A 52 1.52 1.98 -0.77
N ILE A 53 0.49 1.98 0.08
CA ILE A 53 0.37 0.99 1.16
C ILE A 53 -0.59 -0.11 0.70
N ASP A 54 -0.06 -1.33 0.62
CA ASP A 54 -0.79 -2.54 0.24
C ASP A 54 -1.25 -3.30 1.48
N MET A 55 -2.57 -3.44 1.64
CA MET A 55 -3.11 -4.38 2.62
C MET A 55 -2.82 -5.81 2.13
N ASP A 56 -1.88 -6.46 2.81
CA ASP A 56 -1.27 -7.74 2.42
C ASP A 56 -1.73 -8.95 3.26
N GLY A 57 -2.66 -8.75 4.19
CA GLY A 57 -3.19 -9.85 5.02
C GLY A 57 -4.15 -10.72 4.21
N TRP A 58 -4.17 -12.03 4.43
CA TRP A 58 -5.15 -12.94 3.83
C TRP A 58 -6.39 -13.11 4.72
N GLY A 59 -7.49 -13.57 4.14
CA GLY A 59 -8.71 -13.91 4.86
C GLY A 59 -9.98 -13.59 4.08
N GLY A 60 -11.14 -13.86 4.69
CA GLY A 60 -12.43 -13.51 4.11
C GLY A 60 -12.64 -11.99 3.98
N PRO A 61 -13.70 -11.54 3.28
CA PRO A 61 -13.93 -10.13 2.95
C PRO A 61 -13.90 -9.18 4.16
N GLU A 62 -14.41 -9.60 5.31
CA GLU A 62 -14.39 -8.79 6.54
C GLU A 62 -12.94 -8.50 6.99
N ALA A 63 -12.09 -9.51 7.05
CA ALA A 63 -10.68 -9.35 7.42
C ALA A 63 -9.93 -8.48 6.40
N LYS A 64 -10.23 -8.66 5.10
CA LYS A 64 -9.64 -7.87 4.02
C LYS A 64 -10.02 -6.40 4.13
N LEU A 65 -11.30 -6.11 4.29
CA LEU A 65 -11.81 -4.74 4.37
C LEU A 65 -11.40 -4.04 5.66
N GLY A 66 -11.42 -4.74 6.80
CA GLY A 66 -10.95 -4.19 8.07
C GLY A 66 -9.46 -3.83 8.03
N GLY A 67 -8.62 -4.68 7.42
CA GLY A 67 -7.22 -4.35 7.19
C GLY A 67 -7.02 -3.23 6.15
N TYR A 68 -7.87 -3.18 5.12
CA TYR A 68 -7.77 -2.15 4.08
C TYR A 68 -8.07 -0.76 4.64
N GLU A 69 -9.13 -0.65 5.44
CA GLU A 69 -9.47 0.58 6.16
C GLU A 69 -8.36 0.98 7.16
N ARG A 70 -7.83 0.00 7.90
CA ARG A 70 -6.81 0.26 8.94
C ARG A 70 -5.45 0.66 8.40
N TYR A 71 -5.03 0.09 7.27
CA TYR A 71 -3.65 0.24 6.76
C TYR A 71 -3.60 1.03 5.45
N ALA A 72 -4.33 0.58 4.43
CA ALA A 72 -4.24 1.16 3.09
C ALA A 72 -5.02 2.48 2.93
N LEU A 73 -5.97 2.77 3.83
CA LEU A 73 -6.68 4.06 3.91
C LEU A 73 -6.22 4.92 5.11
N ALA A 74 -5.16 4.52 5.80
CA ALA A 74 -4.61 5.30 6.91
C ALA A 74 -4.07 6.66 6.41
N SER A 75 -3.93 7.62 7.32
CA SER A 75 -3.43 8.97 6.99
C SER A 75 -2.01 8.99 6.40
N TYR A 76 -1.22 7.96 6.66
CA TYR A 76 0.13 7.78 6.12
C TYR A 76 0.17 7.05 4.77
N ALA A 77 -0.98 6.64 4.23
CA ALA A 77 -1.14 5.91 2.98
C ALA A 77 -1.74 6.81 1.88
N PRO A 78 -0.92 7.59 1.13
CA PRO A 78 -1.45 8.50 0.13
C PRO A 78 -2.10 7.77 -1.06
N LEU A 79 -1.64 6.56 -1.37
CA LEU A 79 -2.27 5.67 -2.34
C LEU A 79 -2.50 4.30 -1.68
N SER A 80 -3.67 3.74 -1.95
CA SER A 80 -4.10 2.47 -1.39
C SER A 80 -3.92 1.31 -2.37
N ALA A 81 -3.53 0.15 -1.85
CA ALA A 81 -3.53 -1.10 -2.57
C ALA A 81 -4.15 -2.23 -1.73
N LEU A 82 -4.61 -3.27 -2.42
CA LEU A 82 -5.13 -4.48 -1.82
C LEU A 82 -4.60 -5.70 -2.56
N LYS A 83 -3.88 -6.58 -1.87
CA LYS A 83 -3.51 -7.89 -2.39
C LYS A 83 -4.67 -8.87 -2.18
N LEU A 84 -4.95 -9.71 -3.16
CA LEU A 84 -5.92 -10.79 -3.08
C LEU A 84 -5.20 -12.12 -3.24
N PHE A 85 -5.49 -13.07 -2.36
CA PHE A 85 -4.89 -14.39 -2.37
C PHE A 85 -5.87 -15.45 -2.88
N TYR A 86 -5.60 -16.04 -4.04
CA TYR A 86 -6.53 -17.00 -4.69
C TYR A 86 -6.88 -18.20 -3.82
N ARG A 87 -5.96 -18.63 -2.96
CA ARG A 87 -6.12 -19.84 -2.13
C ARG A 87 -6.50 -19.56 -0.69
N TRP A 88 -6.17 -18.38 -0.18
CA TRP A 88 -6.31 -18.04 1.25
C TRP A 88 -7.42 -17.05 1.55
N ASP A 89 -7.88 -16.29 0.55
CA ASP A 89 -9.06 -15.44 0.71
C ASP A 89 -10.32 -16.25 0.41
N GLN A 90 -11.11 -16.50 1.46
CA GLN A 90 -12.31 -17.33 1.36
C GLN A 90 -13.53 -16.62 1.97
N PRO A 91 -14.52 -16.20 1.14
CA PRO A 91 -14.47 -16.15 -0.33
C PRO A 91 -13.52 -15.06 -0.85
N LEU A 92 -12.97 -15.27 -2.05
CA LEU A 92 -12.21 -14.26 -2.78
C LEU A 92 -13.13 -13.09 -3.18
N MET A 93 -12.72 -11.85 -2.90
CA MET A 93 -13.48 -10.66 -3.30
C MET A 93 -13.45 -10.49 -4.82
N THR A 94 -14.59 -10.09 -5.41
CA THR A 94 -14.69 -9.91 -6.87
C THR A 94 -14.23 -8.51 -7.30
N PRO A 95 -13.79 -8.34 -8.56
CA PRO A 95 -13.50 -7.01 -9.10
C PRO A 95 -14.67 -6.02 -8.98
N ALA A 96 -15.91 -6.49 -9.17
CA ALA A 96 -17.11 -5.66 -9.01
C ALA A 96 -17.29 -5.17 -7.57
N THR A 97 -17.06 -6.06 -6.59
CA THR A 97 -17.08 -5.69 -5.17
C THR A 97 -16.02 -4.64 -4.84
N LEU A 98 -14.79 -4.81 -5.35
CA LEU A 98 -13.70 -3.87 -5.09
C LEU A 98 -13.91 -2.50 -5.74
N GLN A 99 -14.42 -2.46 -6.97
CA GLN A 99 -14.74 -1.21 -7.65
C GLN A 99 -15.94 -0.48 -7.03
N GLY A 100 -16.82 -1.21 -6.34
CA GLY A 100 -17.98 -0.65 -5.64
C GLY A 100 -17.68 -0.07 -4.25
N LEU A 101 -16.43 -0.12 -3.77
CA LEU A 101 -16.04 0.49 -2.50
C LEU A 101 -16.13 2.01 -2.57
N ALA A 102 -16.38 2.66 -1.42
CA ALA A 102 -16.37 4.12 -1.33
C ALA A 102 -15.00 4.72 -1.74
N THR A 103 -13.92 4.00 -1.47
CA THR A 103 -12.57 4.34 -1.94
C THR A 103 -11.90 3.09 -2.54
N PRO A 104 -12.07 2.85 -3.85
CA PRO A 104 -11.48 1.70 -4.52
C PRO A 104 -9.94 1.74 -4.48
N PRO A 105 -9.26 0.59 -4.34
CA PRO A 105 -7.80 0.52 -4.35
C PRO A 105 -7.23 1.01 -5.69
N ARG A 106 -6.11 1.72 -5.63
CA ARG A 106 -5.40 2.25 -6.81
C ARG A 106 -4.56 1.17 -7.50
N LEU A 107 -4.16 0.15 -6.74
CA LEU A 107 -3.44 -1.03 -7.21
C LEU A 107 -4.07 -2.28 -6.59
N ILE A 108 -4.34 -3.29 -7.41
CA ILE A 108 -4.76 -4.62 -6.95
C ILE A 108 -3.68 -5.61 -7.34
N ILE A 109 -3.25 -6.42 -6.38
CA ILE A 109 -2.22 -7.45 -6.58
C ILE A 109 -2.89 -8.80 -6.39
N TYR A 110 -2.61 -9.79 -7.25
CA TYR A 110 -3.12 -11.14 -7.10
C TYR A 110 -1.97 -12.11 -6.81
N GLN A 111 -2.17 -13.05 -5.88
CA GLN A 111 -1.19 -14.08 -5.52
C GLN A 111 -1.84 -15.44 -5.27
#